data_AF-A0A3D1XRD1-F1
#
_entry.id   AF-A0A3D1XRD1-F1
#
_cell.length_a   1.000
_cell.length_b   1.000
_cell.length_c   1.000
_cell.angle_alpha   90.00
_cell.angle_beta   90.00
_cell.angle_gamma   90.00
#
_symmetry.space_group_name_H-M   'P 1'
#
loop_
_entity.id
_entity.type
_entity.pdbx_description
1 polymer ?
#
loop_
_entity_poly.entity_id
_entity_poly.type
_entity_poly.pdbx_seq_one_letter_code
_entity_poly.pdbx_strand_id
1 'polypeptide(L)'
;MESKIKIQQVLFFKRTNPPVFIISAVIMLGFILMATLFGESSKKIFDSVQSTIVKDFSWVFTISTIMFLIFIFFLLFSRFGRIRLGQPDD
;
A
#
# COMPACT_ATOMS: atom_id res chain seq x y z
N MET A 1 -22.67 -17.12 6.18
CA MET A 1 -21.25 -17.20 6.62
C MET A 1 -21.00 -16.07 7.60
N GLU A 2 -20.99 -16.38 8.89
CA GLU A 2 -20.70 -15.39 9.95
C GLU A 2 -19.24 -14.96 9.86
N SER A 3 -18.98 -13.78 9.30
CA SER A 3 -17.67 -13.14 9.33
C SER A 3 -17.35 -12.74 10.78
N LYS A 4 -16.62 -13.61 11.50
CA LYS A 4 -16.12 -13.39 12.87
C LYS A 4 -14.96 -12.38 12.93
N ILE A 5 -15.04 -11.29 12.18
CA ILE A 5 -14.07 -10.19 12.31
C ILE A 5 -14.52 -9.32 13.48
N LYS A 6 -13.89 -9.52 14.64
CA LYS A 6 -14.08 -8.66 15.82
C LYS A 6 -13.51 -7.27 15.52
N ILE A 7 -14.37 -6.39 15.01
CA ILE A 7 -14.08 -4.95 14.91
C ILE A 7 -14.19 -4.39 16.33
N GLN A 8 -13.06 -3.98 16.91
CA GLN A 8 -13.04 -3.28 18.20
C GLN A 8 -12.44 -1.88 18.05
N GLN A 9 -12.80 -1.01 18.99
CA GLN A 9 -12.34 0.36 19.02
C GLN A 9 -10.92 0.38 19.59
N VAL A 10 -9.96 0.85 18.79
CA VAL A 10 -8.56 1.00 19.25
C VAL A 10 -8.25 2.49 19.30
N LEU A 11 -7.94 2.98 20.50
CA LEU A 11 -7.58 4.36 20.81
C LEU A 11 -8.67 5.39 20.45
N PHE A 12 -8.60 6.02 19.27
CA PHE A 12 -9.56 7.01 18.75
C PHE A 12 -10.36 6.45 17.55
N PHE A 13 -9.97 5.30 16.99
CA PHE A 13 -10.55 4.78 15.76
C PHE A 13 -11.74 3.86 16.06
N LYS A 14 -12.93 4.31 15.64
CA LYS A 14 -14.24 3.71 15.94
C LYS A 14 -14.49 2.36 15.24
N ARG A 15 -13.76 2.04 14.17
CA ARG A 15 -13.87 0.77 13.43
C ARG A 15 -12.50 0.31 12.94
N THR A 16 -11.81 -0.49 13.75
CA THR A 16 -10.48 -1.01 13.38
C THR A 16 -10.40 -2.50 13.67
N ASN A 17 -9.63 -3.23 12.85
CA ASN A 17 -9.24 -4.60 13.14
C ASN A 17 -8.02 -4.57 14.09
N PRO A 18 -8.19 -4.87 15.39
CA PRO A 18 -7.17 -4.56 16.40
C PRO A 18 -5.82 -5.25 16.18
N PRO A 19 -5.77 -6.56 15.81
CA PRO A 19 -4.51 -7.22 15.47
C PRO A 19 -3.69 -6.50 14.39
N VAL A 20 -4.34 -6.10 13.28
CA VAL A 20 -3.65 -5.46 12.15
C VAL A 20 -3.11 -4.08 12.54
N PHE A 21 -3.90 -3.32 13.30
CA PHE A 21 -3.51 -1.99 13.74
C PHE A 21 -2.32 -2.02 14.70
N ILE A 22 -2.35 -2.89 15.71
CA ILE A 22 -1.28 -2.97 16.71
C ILE A 22 0.02 -3.43 16.04
N ILE A 23 -0.02 -4.46 15.20
CA ILE A 23 1.17 -4.95 14.49
C ILE A 23 1.77 -3.83 13.60
N SER A 24 0.94 -3.14 12.82
CA SER A 24 1.40 -2.06 11.94
C SER A 24 1.99 -0.89 12.75
N ALA A 25 1.36 -0.52 13.86
CA ALA A 25 1.83 0.56 14.74
C ALA A 25 3.17 0.22 15.40
N VAL A 26 3.34 -1.02 15.88
CA VAL A 26 4.61 -1.47 16.48
C VAL A 26 5.73 -1.45 15.45
N ILE A 27 5.48 -1.94 14.23
CA ILE A 27 6.46 -1.90 13.14
C ILE A 27 6.84 -0.44 12.83
N MET A 28 5.86 0.43 12.65
CA MET A 28 6.09 1.85 12.37
C MET A 28 6.93 2.53 13.45
N LEU A 29 6.56 2.37 14.73
CA LEU A 29 7.30 2.95 15.86
C LEU A 29 8.73 2.40 15.93
N GLY A 30 8.94 1.12 15.65
CA GLY A 30 10.27 0.52 15.57
C GLY A 30 11.14 1.20 14.50
N PHE A 31 10.61 1.40 13.30
CA PHE A 31 11.31 2.10 12.22
C PHE A 31 11.62 3.56 12.58
N ILE A 32 10.67 4.28 13.21
CA ILE A 32 10.87 5.67 13.64
C ILE A 32 11.98 5.76 14.68
N LEU A 33 11.96 4.91 15.71
CA LEU A 33 12.99 4.89 16.75
C LEU A 33 14.38 4.56 16.17
N MET A 34 14.45 3.58 15.27
CA MET A 34 15.70 3.24 14.59
C MET A 34 16.24 4.43 13.78
N ALA A 35 15.38 5.07 12.98
CA ALA A 35 15.76 6.21 12.14
C ALA A 35 16.15 7.46 12.92
N THR A 36 15.54 7.70 14.09
CA THR A 36 15.81 8.88 14.93
C THR A 36 17.04 8.70 15.81
N LEU A 37 17.27 7.52 16.37
CA LEU A 37 18.44 7.25 17.23
C LEU A 37 19.72 6.98 16.42
N PHE A 38 19.62 6.36 15.24
CA PHE A 38 20.77 5.93 14.43
C PHE A 38 20.67 6.41 12.98
N GLY A 39 20.39 7.70 12.79
CA GLY A 39 20.08 8.28 11.48
C GLY A 39 21.08 7.98 10.36
N GLU A 40 22.39 8.01 10.63
CA GLU A 40 23.41 7.74 9.59
C GLU A 40 23.42 6.26 9.16
N SER A 41 23.31 5.34 10.12
CA SER A 41 23.23 3.89 9.84
C SER A 41 21.91 3.53 9.15
N SER A 42 20.79 4.09 9.61
CA SER A 42 19.48 3.91 8.98
C SER A 42 19.49 4.39 7.53
N LYS A 43 20.09 5.56 7.26
CA LYS A 43 20.23 6.07 5.90
C LYS A 43 21.02 5.13 5.00
N LYS A 44 22.19 4.63 5.45
CA LYS A 44 23.00 3.67 4.68
C LYS A 44 22.21 2.40 4.36
N ILE A 45 21.44 1.88 5.31
CA ILE A 45 20.61 0.68 5.13
C ILE A 45 19.49 0.96 4.11
N PHE A 46 18.75 2.06 4.27
CA PHE A 46 17.66 2.42 3.35
C PHE A 46 18.17 2.69 1.94
N ASP A 47 19.28 3.41 1.80
CA ASP A 47 19.92 3.69 0.50
C ASP A 47 20.38 2.39 -0.17
N SER A 48 21.01 1.48 0.58
CA SER A 48 21.42 0.18 0.05
C SER A 48 20.23 -0.65 -0.42
N VAL A 49 19.19 -0.79 0.41
CA VAL A 49 17.97 -1.54 0.05
C VAL A 49 17.27 -0.91 -1.15
N GLN A 50 17.12 0.41 -1.16
CA GLN A 50 16.54 1.14 -2.29
C GLN A 50 17.34 0.88 -3.57
N SER A 51 18.66 0.99 -3.51
CA SER A 51 19.52 0.79 -4.69
C SER A 51 19.38 -0.61 -5.28
N THR A 52 19.28 -1.65 -4.43
CA THR A 52 19.07 -3.03 -4.87
C THR A 52 17.70 -3.21 -5.52
N ILE A 53 16.64 -2.68 -4.90
CA ILE A 53 15.27 -2.75 -5.46
C ILE A 53 15.22 -2.04 -6.81
N VAL A 54 15.78 -0.83 -6.91
CA VAL A 54 15.78 -0.08 -8.17
C VAL A 54 16.60 -0.81 -9.23
N LYS A 55 17.78 -1.33 -8.89
CA LYS A 55 18.63 -2.04 -9.84
C LYS A 55 17.95 -3.27 -10.45
N ASP A 56 17.29 -4.08 -9.62
CA ASP A 56 16.78 -5.38 -10.05
C ASP A 56 15.30 -5.35 -10.47
N PHE A 57 14.46 -4.50 -9.86
CA PHE A 57 13.01 -4.44 -10.09
C PHE A 57 12.53 -3.24 -10.92
N SER A 58 13.37 -2.25 -11.22
CA SER A 58 12.93 -1.04 -11.95
C SER A 58 12.33 -1.36 -13.31
N TRP A 59 12.87 -2.34 -14.05
CA TRP A 59 12.36 -2.72 -15.36
C TRP A 59 10.95 -3.34 -15.26
N VAL A 60 10.71 -4.21 -14.27
CA VAL A 60 9.39 -4.81 -14.02
C VAL A 60 8.38 -3.73 -13.63
N PHE A 61 8.76 -2.82 -12.72
CA PHE A 61 7.90 -1.72 -12.30
C PHE A 61 7.54 -0.80 -13.47
N THR A 62 8.51 -0.44 -14.30
CA THR A 62 8.32 0.45 -15.45
C THR A 62 7.40 -0.19 -16.50
N ILE A 63 7.65 -1.45 -16.87
CA ILE A 63 6.80 -2.19 -17.82
C ILE A 63 5.39 -2.36 -17.26
N SER A 64 5.27 -2.71 -15.98
CA SER A 64 3.95 -2.86 -15.33
C SER A 64 3.19 -1.53 -15.33
N THR A 65 3.86 -0.42 -15.03
CA THR A 65 3.26 0.92 -15.04
C THR A 65 2.75 1.28 -16.43
N ILE A 66 3.57 1.05 -17.48
CA ILE A 66 3.17 1.28 -18.87
C ILE A 66 2.00 0.37 -19.26
N MET A 67 2.03 -0.90 -18.86
CA MET A 67 0.96 -1.86 -19.11
C MET A 67 -0.35 -1.43 -18.45
N PHE A 68 -0.33 -1.04 -17.17
CA PHE A 68 -1.51 -0.53 -16.48
C PHE A 68 -2.03 0.77 -17.09
N LEU A 69 -1.14 1.66 -17.53
CA LEU A 69 -1.53 2.89 -18.21
C LEU A 69 -2.25 2.61 -19.53
N ILE A 70 -1.70 1.72 -20.36
CA ILE A 70 -2.34 1.26 -21.61
C ILE A 70 -3.68 0.59 -21.30
N PHE A 71 -3.74 -0.23 -20.26
CA PHE A 71 -4.97 -0.89 -19.82
C PHE A 71 -6.04 0.11 -19.40
N ILE A 72 -5.68 1.16 -18.66
CA ILE A 72 -6.61 2.23 -18.28
C ILE A 72 -7.10 2.99 -19.52
N PHE A 73 -6.21 3.35 -20.45
CA PHE A 73 -6.64 3.98 -21.71
C PHE A 73 -7.55 3.07 -22.53
N PHE A 74 -7.26 1.77 -22.57
CA PHE A 74 -8.12 0.80 -23.20
C PHE A 74 -9.51 0.79 -22.56
N LEU A 75 -9.61 0.74 -21.23
CA LEU A 75 -10.91 0.82 -20.54
C LEU A 75 -11.65 2.12 -20.82
N LEU A 76 -10.92 3.25 -20.85
CA LEU A 76 -11.47 4.58 -21.08
C LEU A 76 -12.12 4.71 -22.48
N PHE A 77 -11.42 4.29 -23.54
CA PHE A 77 -11.94 4.40 -24.91
C PHE A 77 -12.84 3.22 -25.32
N SER A 78 -12.76 2.10 -24.61
CA SER A 78 -13.59 0.93 -24.87
C SER A 78 -15.03 1.10 -24.36
N ARG A 79 -15.92 0.20 -24.79
CA ARG A 79 -17.30 0.08 -24.30
C ARG A 79 -17.38 -0.07 -22.77
N PHE A 80 -16.33 -0.62 -22.14
CA PHE A 80 -16.25 -0.84 -20.70
C PHE A 80 -16.19 0.46 -19.89
N GLY A 81 -15.67 1.56 -20.44
CA GLY A 81 -15.64 2.86 -19.75
C GLY A 81 -17.01 3.48 -19.50
N ARG A 82 -18.05 2.98 -20.19
CA ARG A 82 -19.44 3.44 -20.04
C ARG A 82 -20.19 2.75 -18.90
N ILE A 83 -19.59 1.73 -18.28
CA ILE A 83 -20.20 0.95 -17.21
C ILE A 83 -20.05 1.74 -15.90
N ARG A 84 -21.18 2.08 -15.26
CA ARG A 84 -21.18 2.65 -13.92
C ARG A 84 -20.92 1.56 -12.90
N LEU A 85 -19.87 1.71 -12.10
CA LEU A 85 -19.56 0.84 -10.97
C LEU A 85 -20.37 1.31 -9.75
N GLY A 86 -21.62 0.87 -9.66
CA GLY A 86 -22.57 1.28 -8.64
C GLY A 86 -23.95 0.67 -8.91
N GLN A 87 -24.91 0.93 -8.02
CA GLN A 87 -26.28 0.55 -8.32
C GLN A 87 -26.77 1.35 -9.55
N PRO A 88 -27.61 0.75 -10.43
CA PRO A 88 -28.08 1.42 -11.64
C PRO A 88 -28.79 2.77 -11.39
N ASP A 89 -29.25 3.01 -10.15
CA ASP A 89 -30.13 4.11 -9.76
C ASP A 89 -29.61 4.96 -8.57
N ASP A 90 -28.30 4.91 -8.24
CA ASP A 90 -27.62 5.87 -7.34
C ASP A 90 -26.88 6.97 -8.14
#